data_AF-A0A8J5I1Z6-F1
#
_entry.id   AF-A0A8J5I1Z6-F1
#
_cell.length_a   1.000
_cell.length_b   1.000
_cell.length_c   1.000
_cell.angle_alpha   90.00
_cell.angle_beta   90.00
_cell.angle_gamma   90.00
#
_symmetry.space_group_name_H-M   'P 1'
#
loop_
_entity.id
_entity.type
_entity.pdbx_description
1 polymer ?
#
loop_
_entity_poly.entity_id
_entity_poly.type
_entity_poly.pdbx_seq_one_letter_code
_entity_poly.pdbx_strand_id
1 'polypeptide(L)'
;MLAFLLSINCSTNQRISTLLELPLVGCASYRYNLAVNRYLAASETEFAGLNQLIVQLCHSNNAAELAKPTDLHLSNGIRLGGPRRLRWCFGTR
;
A
#
# COMPACT_ATOMS: atom_id res chain seq x y z
N MET A 1 27.50 20.73 11.35
CA MET A 1 26.97 19.80 10.34
C MET A 1 25.53 19.48 10.70
N LEU A 2 24.58 19.67 9.78
CA LEU A 2 23.17 19.30 9.99
C LEU A 2 22.93 17.93 9.38
N ALA A 3 22.45 16.97 10.18
CA ALA A 3 22.15 15.61 9.75
C ALA A 3 20.65 15.33 9.94
N PHE A 4 20.06 14.63 9.00
CA PHE A 4 18.66 14.21 9.04
C PHE A 4 18.52 12.85 8.36
N LEU A 5 17.56 12.05 8.83
CA LEU A 5 17.25 10.76 8.26
C LEU A 5 16.15 10.92 7.21
N LEU A 6 16.45 10.66 5.94
CA LEU A 6 15.43 10.59 4.88
C LEU A 6 14.87 9.18 4.82
N SER A 7 13.61 8.99 5.20
CA SER A 7 13.00 7.68 5.12
C SER A 7 11.47 7.72 5.09
N ILE A 8 10.84 6.55 5.00
CA ILE A 8 9.40 6.42 5.19
C ILE A 8 9.05 6.55 6.68
N ASN A 9 7.88 7.09 6.98
CA ASN A 9 7.37 7.23 8.34
C ASN A 9 6.84 5.88 8.87
N CYS A 10 7.72 4.91 9.07
CA CYS A 10 7.39 3.63 9.70
C CYS A 10 8.02 3.51 11.09
N SER A 11 7.48 2.65 11.95
CA SER A 11 7.92 2.46 13.33
C SER A 11 9.41 2.13 13.45
N THR A 12 9.95 1.33 12.54
CA THR A 12 11.39 1.01 12.49
C THR A 12 12.23 2.26 12.25
N ASN A 13 11.85 3.08 11.27
CA ASN A 13 12.60 4.29 10.94
C ASN A 13 12.46 5.37 12.00
N GLN A 14 11.29 5.48 12.63
CA GLN A 14 11.10 6.32 13.80
C GLN A 14 11.99 5.88 14.95
N ARG A 15 12.07 4.57 15.21
CA ARG A 15 12.95 4.02 16.25
C ARG A 15 14.41 4.31 15.95
N ILE A 16 14.85 4.14 14.71
CA ILE A 16 16.21 4.47 14.27
C ILE A 16 16.48 5.97 14.42
N SER A 17 15.54 6.84 14.00
CA SER A 17 15.72 8.29 14.15
C SER A 17 15.81 8.72 15.61
N THR A 18 15.04 8.09 16.51
CA THR A 18 15.14 8.35 17.95
C THR A 18 16.48 7.87 18.52
N LEU A 19 16.94 6.68 18.14
CA LEU A 19 18.22 6.14 18.62
C LEU A 19 19.43 6.94 18.12
N LEU A 20 19.33 7.51 16.92
CA LEU A 20 20.39 8.36 16.34
C LEU A 20 20.24 9.83 16.71
N GLU A 21 19.17 10.21 17.42
CA GLU A 21 18.81 11.60 17.73
C GLU A 21 18.78 12.53 16.50
N LEU A 22 18.36 11.96 15.35
CA LEU A 22 18.27 12.69 14.09
C LEU A 22 16.80 12.99 13.74
N PRO A 23 16.50 14.17 13.19
CA PRO A 23 15.17 14.45 12.66
C PRO A 23 14.86 13.52 11.47
N LEU A 24 13.70 12.86 11.54
CA LEU A 24 13.17 12.04 10.45
C LEU A 24 12.40 12.92 9.46
N VAL A 25 12.91 12.98 8.23
CA VAL A 25 12.28 13.71 7.13
C VAL A 25 11.64 12.70 6.19
N GLY A 26 10.33 12.82 5.99
CA GLY A 26 9.58 11.94 5.09
C GLY A 26 10.11 12.04 3.66
N CYS A 27 10.39 10.89 3.03
CA CYS A 27 10.86 10.80 1.65
C CYS A 27 9.80 11.28 0.64
N ALA A 28 10.24 11.62 -0.58
CA ALA A 28 9.36 12.13 -1.63
C ALA A 28 8.23 11.15 -1.98
N SER A 29 8.53 9.85 -2.06
CA SER A 29 7.53 8.81 -2.34
C SER A 29 6.49 8.68 -1.23
N TYR A 30 6.88 8.84 0.04
CA TYR A 30 5.94 8.86 1.16
C TYR A 30 5.00 10.07 1.10
N ARG A 31 5.53 11.25 0.79
CA ARG A 31 4.72 12.48 0.64
C ARG A 31 3.77 12.37 -0.56
N TYR A 32 4.25 11.81 -1.66
CA TYR A 32 3.42 11.54 -2.84
C TYR A 32 2.28 10.58 -2.49
N ASN A 33 2.57 9.46 -1.84
CA ASN A 33 1.54 8.51 -1.41
C ASN A 33 0.51 9.15 -0.47
N LEU A 34 0.95 10.02 0.44
CA LEU A 34 0.04 10.76 1.32
C LEU A 34 -0.85 11.75 0.55
N ALA A 35 -0.30 12.45 -0.44
CA ALA A 35 -1.04 13.37 -1.29
C ALA A 35 -2.08 12.64 -2.14
N VAL A 36 -1.70 11.51 -2.75
CA VAL A 36 -2.61 10.65 -3.51
C VAL A 36 -3.73 10.12 -2.61
N ASN A 37 -3.41 9.62 -1.41
CA ASN A 37 -4.42 9.15 -0.47
C ASN A 37 -5.43 10.25 -0.12
N ARG A 38 -4.98 11.48 0.10
CA ARG A 38 -5.88 12.61 0.38
C ARG A 38 -6.74 12.95 -0.82
N TYR A 39 -6.17 12.91 -2.02
CA TYR A 39 -6.90 13.17 -3.26
C TYR A 39 -7.99 12.11 -3.52
N LEU A 40 -7.69 10.85 -3.24
CA LEU A 40 -8.60 9.72 -3.46
C LEU A 40 -9.59 9.48 -2.32
N ALA A 41 -9.52 10.24 -1.21
CA ALA A 41 -10.40 10.06 -0.06
C ALA A 41 -11.89 10.21 -0.41
N ALA A 42 -12.22 11.05 -1.40
CA ALA A 42 -13.60 11.23 -1.86
C ALA A 42 -14.16 9.99 -2.59
N SER A 43 -13.30 9.12 -3.11
CA SER A 43 -13.67 7.91 -3.88
C SER A 43 -13.36 6.62 -3.12
N GLU A 44 -13.17 6.71 -1.80
CA GLU A 44 -12.76 5.58 -0.96
C GLU A 44 -13.75 4.41 -1.06
N THR A 45 -15.04 4.70 -1.22
CA THR A 45 -16.11 3.69 -1.39
C THR A 45 -15.96 2.88 -2.67
N GLU A 46 -15.66 3.53 -3.79
CA GLU A 46 -15.47 2.93 -5.10
C GLU A 46 -14.19 2.09 -5.09
N PHE A 47 -13.10 2.60 -4.49
CA PHE A 47 -11.88 1.84 -4.31
C PHE A 47 -12.07 0.63 -3.39
N ALA A 48 -12.91 0.73 -2.36
CA ALA A 48 -13.24 -0.42 -1.51
C ALA A 48 -13.96 -1.52 -2.31
N GLY A 49 -14.92 -1.16 -3.18
CA GLY A 49 -15.60 -2.10 -4.08
C GLY A 49 -14.65 -2.73 -5.09
N LEU A 50 -13.82 -1.93 -5.75
CA LEU A 50 -12.79 -2.43 -6.68
C LEU A 50 -11.80 -3.37 -5.97
N ASN A 51 -11.39 -3.03 -4.75
CA ASN A 51 -10.50 -3.86 -3.96
C ASN A 51 -11.12 -5.20 -3.59
N GLN A 52 -12.41 -5.22 -3.22
CA GLN A 52 -13.15 -6.47 -2.97
C GLN A 52 -13.20 -7.34 -4.22
N LEU A 53 -13.50 -6.75 -5.38
CA LEU A 53 -13.53 -7.45 -6.66
C LEU A 53 -12.14 -8.03 -6.99
N ILE A 54 -11.07 -7.23 -6.89
CA ILE A 54 -9.70 -7.69 -7.12
C ILE A 54 -9.35 -8.87 -6.21
N VAL A 55 -9.69 -8.80 -4.92
CA VAL A 55 -9.47 -9.91 -3.98
C VAL A 55 -10.24 -11.16 -4.40
N GLN A 56 -11.49 -11.04 -4.81
CA GLN A 56 -12.29 -12.16 -5.28
C GLN A 56 -11.69 -12.79 -6.53
N LEU A 57 -11.24 -11.97 -7.49
CA LEU A 57 -10.62 -12.45 -8.72
C LEU A 57 -9.26 -13.11 -8.45
N CYS A 58 -8.50 -12.66 -7.44
CA CYS A 58 -7.24 -13.29 -7.00
C CYS A 58 -7.40 -14.71 -6.43
N HIS A 59 -8.60 -15.20 -6.14
CA HIS A 59 -8.79 -16.59 -5.74
C HIS A 59 -8.49 -17.49 -6.94
N SER A 60 -7.66 -18.52 -6.75
CA SER A 60 -7.14 -19.37 -7.83
C SER A 60 -8.21 -19.92 -8.77
N ASN A 61 -9.37 -20.30 -8.24
CA ASN A 61 -10.48 -20.81 -9.04
C ASN A 61 -11.12 -19.70 -9.89
N ASN A 62 -11.29 -18.50 -9.34
CA ASN A 62 -11.87 -17.36 -10.04
C ASN A 62 -10.90 -16.79 -11.09
N ALA A 63 -9.60 -16.76 -10.79
CA ALA A 63 -8.56 -16.37 -11.73
C ALA A 63 -8.52 -17.31 -12.94
N ALA A 64 -8.61 -18.62 -12.70
CA ALA A 64 -8.65 -19.63 -13.74
C ALA A 64 -9.91 -19.54 -14.61
N GLU A 65 -11.07 -19.25 -14.02
CA GLU A 65 -12.30 -19.01 -14.77
C GLU A 65 -12.25 -17.72 -15.59
N LEU A 66 -11.67 -16.63 -15.05
CA LEU A 66 -11.54 -15.34 -15.74
C LEU A 66 -10.59 -15.41 -16.95
N ALA A 67 -9.55 -16.25 -16.88
CA ALA A 67 -8.59 -16.46 -17.96
C ALA A 67 -9.19 -17.22 -19.16
N LYS A 68 -10.36 -17.86 -19.02
CA LYS A 68 -11.01 -18.58 -20.14
C LYS A 68 -11.66 -17.63 -21.15
N PRO A 69 -12.42 -16.59 -20.76
CA PRO A 69 -13.04 -15.64 -21.68
C PRO A 69 -12.24 -14.34 -21.89
N THR A 70 -11.15 -14.10 -21.16
CA THR A 70 -10.38 -12.84 -21.26
C THR A 70 -8.87 -13.08 -21.31
N ASP A 71 -8.15 -12.21 -22.01
CA ASP A 71 -6.67 -12.19 -22.04
C ASP A 71 -6.06 -11.62 -20.73
N LEU A 72 -6.88 -11.39 -19.70
CA LEU A 72 -6.44 -10.85 -18.43
C LEU A 72 -5.85 -11.95 -17.56
N HIS A 73 -4.54 -11.94 -17.42
CA HIS A 73 -3.84 -12.75 -16.43
C HIS A 73 -3.59 -11.94 -15.16
N LEU A 74 -4.09 -12.43 -14.03
CA LEU A 74 -3.67 -11.93 -12.73
C LEU A 74 -2.18 -12.25 -12.56
N SER A 75 -1.37 -11.21 -12.43
CA SER A 75 0.06 -11.37 -12.18
C SER A 75 0.23 -11.95 -10.78
N ASN A 76 0.59 -13.24 -10.70
CA ASN A 76 0.92 -13.99 -9.47
C ASN A 76 2.08 -13.37 -8.64
N GLY A 77 2.56 -12.18 -8.99
CA GLY A 77 3.70 -11.48 -8.39
C GLY A 77 3.35 -10.53 -7.25
N ILE A 78 2.08 -10.11 -7.09
CA ILE A 78 1.69 -9.42 -5.85
C ILE A 78 1.41 -10.48 -4.80
N ARG A 79 2.49 -11.02 -4.21
CA ARG A 79 2.43 -11.82 -2.99
C ARG A 79 1.98 -10.87 -1.87
N LEU A 80 0.68 -10.56 -1.82
CA LEU A 80 0.03 -10.01 -0.64
C LEU A 80 0.27 -11.05 0.45
N GLY A 81 1.22 -10.79 1.34
CA GLY A 81 1.67 -11.77 2.32
C GLY A 81 0.51 -12.20 3.23
N GLY A 82 -0.05 -13.38 2.97
CA GLY A 82 -1.03 -14.06 3.81
C GLY A 82 -2.32 -13.27 4.06
N PRO A 83 -3.20 -13.75 4.95
CA PRO A 83 -4.50 -13.13 5.26
C PRO A 83 -4.36 -11.83 6.08
N ARG A 84 -3.25 -11.11 5.92
CA ARG A 84 -3.21 -9.72 6.35
C ARG A 84 -4.06 -8.98 5.34
N ARG A 85 -5.24 -8.54 5.81
CA ARG A 85 -6.08 -7.52 5.21
C ARG A 85 -5.23 -6.67 4.28
N LEU A 86 -5.72 -6.43 3.06
CA LEU A 86 -5.42 -5.20 2.33
C LEU A 86 -5.87 -4.03 3.20
N ARG A 87 -5.14 -3.78 4.29
CA ARG A 87 -4.94 -2.49 4.87
C ARG A 87 -4.14 -1.82 3.79
N TRP A 88 -4.87 -1.27 2.83
CA TRP A 88 -4.43 -0.05 2.20
C TRP A 88 -3.82 0.78 3.31
N CYS A 89 -2.60 1.27 3.11
CA CYS A 89 -1.98 2.22 4.01
C CYS A 89 -2.76 3.57 3.96
N PHE A 90 -4.08 3.55 4.08
CA PHE A 90 -4.90 4.62 4.61
C PHE A 90 -4.72 4.55 6.12
N GLY A 91 -3.71 5.30 6.58
CA GLY A 91 -3.45 5.47 8.00
C GLY A 91 -4.66 6.13 8.66
N THR A 92 -5.23 5.45 9.64
CA THR A 92 -5.83 6.10 10.80
C THR A 92 -5.11 5.57 12.04
N ARG A 93 -4.22 6.44 12.53
CA ARG A 93 -3.40 6.36 13.76
C ARG A 93 -2.42 5.20 13.91
#